data_AF-A0A924QRF0-F1
#
_entry.id   AF-A0A924QRF0-F1
#
_cell.length_a   1.000
_cell.length_b   1.000
_cell.length_c   1.000
_cell.angle_alpha   90.00
_cell.angle_beta   90.00
_cell.angle_gamma   90.00
#
_symmetry.space_group_name_H-M   'P 1'
#
loop_
_entity.id
_entity.type
_entity.pdbx_description
1 polymer ?
#
loop_
_entity_poly.entity_id
_entity_poly.type
_entity_poly.pdbx_seq_one_letter_code
_entity_poly.pdbx_strand_id
1 'polypeptide(L)'
;MGKVNELIATPRKLTPRTNVVKGSVGIAGEQTGIYPLNSPGGWNIIGQTPLQLFNANRNEPVLLKMGDRVQFVPINLDEFYKIRATQQSQQSTTENQGIGIQILKQGLSDSVQDLGRYGHQHLGINPTGAMDIVAAQIANFLVGNQANEAVLELHFPASVFQFQTDTIIALSGADFTATINDKSVPINTPIIVAKDAILRFTKLTTGVRCYLAVCGGYKIKPWLNSCSTNLKANAGGYYGRLLQKDDVIGFKKQGGFSSQLKKKNCIILPWHVDVTNFYKAENTINILFGNEQPFLCDASKEILLNAEFIITTKSDRMGYRLHGLPLQLLQPLSLISAATTKGTIQLLPDGELIILMADHQTIGGYPRVGHIAQKDIPKLAQIQAHQHIKFQLITHQQAQEKLQLQNQYLLQVQNACNFKLKELFLI
;
A
#
# COMPACT_ATOMS: atom_id res chain seq x y z
N MET A 1 20.72 -8.91 19.74
CA MET A 1 20.65 -10.04 18.78
C MET A 1 21.72 -9.81 17.72
N GLY A 2 22.38 -10.85 17.22
CA GLY A 2 23.56 -10.68 16.37
C GLY A 2 24.20 -12.02 16.03
N LYS A 3 25.54 -12.00 15.85
CA LYS A 3 26.31 -13.22 15.60
C LYS A 3 26.16 -14.22 16.76
N VAL A 4 25.81 -15.46 16.45
CA VAL A 4 25.84 -16.58 17.39
C VAL A 4 27.24 -17.18 17.45
N ASN A 5 27.53 -17.95 18.50
CA ASN A 5 28.75 -18.74 18.56
C ASN A 5 28.78 -19.77 17.42
N GLU A 6 29.94 -19.99 16.81
CA GLU A 6 30.12 -20.94 15.69
C GLU A 6 29.62 -22.34 16.02
N LEU A 7 29.70 -22.78 17.29
CA LEU A 7 29.23 -24.08 17.76
C LEU A 7 27.72 -24.30 17.55
N ILE A 8 26.93 -23.23 17.51
CA ILE A 8 25.48 -23.29 17.32
C ILE A 8 25.05 -22.68 15.99
N ALA A 9 25.98 -22.18 15.18
CA ALA A 9 25.70 -21.67 13.86
C ALA A 9 25.23 -22.83 12.98
N THR A 10 24.08 -22.66 12.33
CA THR A 10 23.48 -23.70 11.50
C THR A 10 22.76 -23.08 10.32
N PRO A 11 22.91 -23.61 9.09
CA PRO A 11 22.21 -23.08 7.94
C PRO A 11 20.70 -23.11 8.15
N ARG A 12 20.00 -22.18 7.50
CA ARG A 12 18.54 -22.20 7.44
C ARG A 12 18.05 -23.49 6.76
N LYS A 13 16.82 -23.89 7.05
CA LYS A 13 16.14 -24.98 6.33
C LYS A 13 16.04 -24.67 4.84
N LEU A 14 16.24 -25.72 4.01
CA LEU A 14 16.05 -25.65 2.56
C LEU A 14 14.61 -25.29 2.22
N THR A 15 13.65 -25.94 2.88
CA THR A 15 12.23 -25.64 2.75
C THR A 15 11.75 -24.87 3.99
N PRO A 16 11.26 -23.62 3.84
CA PRO A 16 10.76 -22.84 4.96
C PRO A 16 9.43 -23.41 5.48
N ARG A 17 9.16 -23.20 6.77
CA ARG A 17 7.82 -23.43 7.33
C ARG A 17 6.87 -22.38 6.76
N THR A 18 5.64 -22.78 6.46
CA THR A 18 4.58 -21.87 6.02
C THR A 18 4.12 -20.95 7.14
N ASN A 19 4.25 -21.38 8.40
CA ASN A 19 3.93 -20.57 9.57
C ASN A 19 4.88 -20.89 10.73
N VAL A 20 5.54 -19.86 11.26
CA VAL A 20 6.31 -19.85 12.51
C VAL A 20 5.53 -19.01 13.50
N VAL A 21 5.30 -19.55 14.69
CA VAL A 21 4.48 -18.91 15.72
C VAL A 21 5.18 -17.67 16.27
N LYS A 22 4.45 -16.59 16.50
CA LYS A 22 4.96 -15.38 17.17
C LYS A 22 5.63 -15.72 18.51
N GLY A 23 6.71 -15.00 18.82
CA GLY A 23 7.59 -15.24 19.95
C GLY A 23 8.61 -16.35 19.72
N SER A 24 8.58 -17.10 18.61
CA SER A 24 9.59 -18.14 18.34
C SER A 24 10.98 -17.51 18.21
N VAL A 25 11.96 -18.12 18.87
CA VAL A 25 13.38 -17.77 18.76
C VAL A 25 14.03 -18.75 17.79
N GLY A 26 14.80 -18.25 16.82
CA GLY A 26 15.48 -19.12 15.86
C GLY A 26 16.89 -18.69 15.50
N ILE A 27 17.63 -19.61 14.88
CA ILE A 27 18.97 -19.43 14.35
C ILE A 27 19.02 -19.76 12.85
N ALA A 28 19.72 -18.93 12.07
CA ALA A 28 20.04 -19.17 10.67
C ALA A 28 21.41 -18.60 10.30
N GLY A 29 22.31 -19.47 9.83
CA GLY A 29 23.74 -19.16 9.68
C GLY A 29 24.30 -18.73 11.02
N GLU A 30 25.01 -17.60 11.01
CA GLU A 30 25.53 -16.97 12.23
C GLU A 30 24.49 -16.06 12.92
N GLN A 31 23.23 -15.99 12.49
CA GLN A 31 22.27 -15.01 13.06
C GLN A 31 21.25 -15.66 13.99
N THR A 32 20.89 -14.94 15.06
CA THR A 32 19.72 -15.25 15.92
C THR A 32 18.68 -14.14 15.86
N GLY A 33 17.41 -14.51 16.01
CA GLY A 33 16.29 -13.60 15.88
C GLY A 33 15.01 -14.15 16.52
N ILE A 34 14.02 -13.28 16.68
CA ILE A 34 12.72 -13.63 17.25
C ILE A 34 11.63 -13.21 16.27
N TYR A 35 10.66 -14.08 16.03
CA TYR A 35 9.50 -13.80 15.17
C TYR A 35 8.48 -12.95 15.94
N PRO A 36 8.27 -11.66 15.63
CA PRO A 36 7.34 -10.81 16.40
C PRO A 36 5.87 -11.08 16.06
N LEU A 37 5.63 -11.67 14.89
CA LEU A 37 4.33 -12.01 14.34
C LEU A 37 4.37 -13.45 13.80
N ASN A 38 3.20 -14.02 13.55
CA ASN A 38 3.10 -15.27 12.80
C ASN A 38 3.53 -15.01 11.36
N SER A 39 4.52 -15.75 10.86
CA SER A 39 4.99 -15.59 9.48
C SER A 39 5.71 -16.84 8.96
N PRO A 40 5.83 -17.02 7.63
CA PRO A 40 6.68 -18.07 7.07
C PRO A 40 8.15 -17.89 7.48
N GLY A 41 8.89 -18.98 7.61
CA GLY A 41 10.28 -18.90 8.07
C GLY A 41 11.08 -20.19 7.95
N GLY A 42 12.31 -20.07 7.44
CA GLY A 42 13.26 -21.18 7.32
C GLY A 42 14.23 -21.33 8.49
N TRP A 43 14.11 -20.54 9.55
CA TRP A 43 15.07 -20.57 10.65
C TRP A 43 14.88 -21.83 11.52
N ASN A 44 15.96 -22.27 12.16
CA ASN A 44 15.94 -23.37 13.11
C ASN A 44 15.39 -22.84 14.43
N ILE A 45 14.20 -23.28 14.83
CA ILE A 45 13.52 -22.80 16.03
C ILE A 45 14.12 -23.51 17.24
N ILE A 46 14.57 -22.74 18.21
CA ILE A 46 15.29 -23.22 19.40
C ILE A 46 14.57 -22.91 20.72
N GLY A 47 13.50 -22.11 20.68
CA GLY A 47 12.73 -21.75 21.86
C GLY A 47 11.63 -20.73 21.56
N GLN A 48 10.99 -20.22 22.60
CA GLN A 48 9.95 -19.20 22.51
C GLN A 48 10.06 -18.21 23.66
N THR A 49 9.83 -16.92 23.40
CA THR A 49 9.69 -15.89 24.44
C THR A 49 8.22 -15.64 24.78
N PRO A 50 7.87 -15.43 26.06
CA PRO A 50 6.53 -15.00 26.44
C PRO A 50 6.30 -13.50 26.19
N LEU A 51 7.36 -12.75 25.85
CA LEU A 51 7.29 -11.31 25.63
C LEU A 51 6.61 -10.97 24.29
N GLN A 52 5.65 -10.06 24.34
CA GLN A 52 5.06 -9.46 23.16
C GLN A 52 5.99 -8.40 22.58
N LEU A 53 6.76 -8.79 21.56
CA LEU A 53 7.70 -7.92 20.86
C LEU A 53 7.05 -6.84 19.99
N PHE A 54 5.84 -7.11 19.49
CA PHE A 54 5.07 -6.17 18.69
C PHE A 54 3.64 -6.05 19.21
N ASN A 55 3.18 -4.82 19.42
CA ASN A 55 1.80 -4.49 19.77
C ASN A 55 1.42 -3.12 19.20
N ALA A 56 0.57 -3.11 18.17
CA ALA A 56 0.15 -1.87 17.50
C ALA A 56 -0.59 -0.88 18.41
N ASN A 57 -1.16 -1.33 19.53
CA ASN A 57 -1.92 -0.49 20.47
C ASN A 57 -1.02 0.24 21.49
N ARG A 58 0.29 -0.08 21.54
CA ARG A 58 1.24 0.64 22.38
C ARG A 58 1.68 1.95 21.72
N ASN A 59 2.01 2.95 22.54
CA ASN A 59 2.63 4.18 22.07
C ASN A 59 3.95 3.89 21.31
N GLU A 60 4.72 2.92 21.80
CA GLU A 60 5.86 2.35 21.09
C GLU A 60 5.51 0.90 20.68
N PRO A 61 5.15 0.67 19.39
CA PRO A 61 4.65 -0.63 18.97
C PRO A 61 5.68 -1.75 19.00
N VAL A 62 6.97 -1.42 18.94
CA VAL A 62 8.08 -2.36 18.86
C VAL A 62 8.87 -2.31 20.17
N LEU A 63 9.05 -3.47 20.80
CA LEU A 63 9.75 -3.56 22.09
C LEU A 63 11.26 -3.34 21.96
N LEU A 64 11.87 -3.87 20.89
CA LEU A 64 13.32 -3.83 20.68
C LEU A 64 13.67 -2.75 19.66
N LYS A 65 14.63 -1.90 20.01
CA LYS A 65 15.15 -0.82 19.16
C LYS A 65 16.50 -1.22 18.56
N MET A 66 16.85 -0.57 17.45
CA MET A 66 18.17 -0.74 16.84
C MET A 66 19.25 -0.31 17.84
N GLY A 67 20.25 -1.17 18.05
CA GLY A 67 21.32 -0.94 19.02
C GLY A 67 21.10 -1.61 20.38
N ASP A 68 19.90 -2.15 20.67
CA ASP A 68 19.64 -2.83 21.94
C ASP A 68 20.50 -4.09 22.10
N ARG A 69 21.04 -4.26 23.32
CA ARG A 69 21.70 -5.49 23.75
C ARG A 69 20.66 -6.44 24.30
N VAL A 70 20.68 -7.69 23.82
CA VAL A 70 19.69 -8.72 24.16
C VAL A 70 20.41 -9.93 24.73
N GLN A 71 19.97 -10.38 25.90
CA GLN A 71 20.39 -11.63 26.53
C GLN A 71 19.18 -12.55 26.63
N PHE A 72 19.34 -13.80 26.19
CA PHE A 72 18.33 -14.84 26.37
C PHE A 72 18.54 -15.53 27.72
N VAL A 73 17.47 -15.68 28.50
CA VAL A 73 17.47 -16.36 29.80
C VAL A 73 16.46 -17.50 29.75
N PRO A 74 16.85 -18.75 30.05
CA PRO A 74 15.91 -19.85 30.12
C PRO A 74 14.97 -19.69 31.32
N ILE A 75 13.68 -19.92 31.10
CA ILE A 75 12.63 -19.90 32.13
C ILE A 75 11.81 -21.20 32.06
N ASN A 76 11.13 -21.55 33.14
CA ASN A 76 10.22 -22.70 33.16
C ASN A 76 8.84 -22.35 32.56
N LEU A 77 8.01 -23.38 32.36
CA LEU A 77 6.67 -23.22 31.75
C LEU A 77 5.73 -22.37 32.61
N ASP A 78 5.77 -22.51 33.94
CA ASP A 78 4.90 -21.75 34.84
C ASP A 78 5.16 -20.24 34.74
N GLU A 79 6.44 -19.87 34.76
CA GLU A 79 6.87 -18.48 34.57
C GLU A 79 6.49 -17.96 33.19
N PHE A 80 6.66 -18.77 32.14
CA PHE A 80 6.26 -18.43 30.77
C PHE A 80 4.77 -18.04 30.69
N TYR A 81 3.88 -18.88 31.24
CA TYR A 81 2.44 -18.60 31.21
C TYR A 81 2.06 -17.42 32.11
N LYS A 82 2.73 -17.23 33.25
CA LYS A 82 2.53 -16.09 34.15
C LYS A 82 2.85 -14.75 33.47
N ILE A 83 3.99 -14.66 32.78
CA ILE A 83 4.38 -13.44 32.04
C ILE A 83 3.36 -13.16 30.92
N ARG A 84 2.96 -14.20 30.19
CA ARG A 84 2.04 -14.06 29.05
C ARG A 84 0.66 -13.57 29.47
N ALA A 85 0.13 -14.05 30.60
CA ALA A 85 -1.18 -13.63 31.12
C ALA A 85 -1.19 -12.13 31.47
N THR A 86 -0.12 -11.64 32.11
CA THR A 86 0.03 -10.23 32.50
C THR A 86 -0.03 -9.27 31.29
N GLN A 87 0.36 -9.72 30.10
CA GLN A 87 0.45 -8.86 28.90
C GLN A 87 -0.85 -8.79 28.07
N GLN A 88 -1.89 -9.58 28.39
CA GLN A 88 -3.11 -9.65 27.58
C GLN A 88 -4.22 -8.66 28.00
N SER A 89 -4.06 -7.93 29.11
CA SER A 89 -5.14 -7.16 29.77
C SER A 89 -5.39 -5.73 29.23
N GLN A 90 -5.09 -5.44 27.97
CA GLN A 90 -5.34 -4.10 27.38
C GLN A 90 -5.80 -4.18 25.91
N GLN A 91 -7.11 -4.19 25.70
CA GLN A 91 -7.72 -3.83 24.41
C GLN A 91 -8.84 -2.82 24.67
N SER A 92 -8.62 -1.57 24.24
CA SER A 92 -9.67 -0.57 24.17
C SER A 92 -10.28 -0.61 22.77
N THR A 93 -11.57 -0.89 22.68
CA THR A 93 -12.37 -0.64 21.48
C THR A 93 -12.67 0.84 21.40
N THR A 94 -11.95 1.58 20.56
CA THR A 94 -12.41 2.93 20.17
C THR A 94 -13.47 2.77 19.09
N GLU A 95 -14.71 3.04 19.44
CA GLU A 95 -15.79 3.09 18.46
C GLU A 95 -15.63 4.31 17.56
N ASN A 96 -15.56 4.09 16.27
CA ASN A 96 -15.64 5.18 15.29
C ASN A 96 -17.12 5.43 14.97
N GLN A 97 -17.84 6.03 15.93
CA GLN A 97 -19.23 6.44 15.71
C GLN A 97 -19.27 7.80 14.99
N GLY A 98 -20.00 7.86 13.88
CA GLY A 98 -20.27 9.10 13.15
C GLY A 98 -21.11 8.85 11.90
N ILE A 99 -21.85 9.88 11.48
CA ILE A 99 -22.58 9.89 10.21
C ILE A 99 -21.56 9.93 9.07
N GLY A 100 -21.74 9.12 8.03
CA GLY A 100 -20.83 9.14 6.89
C GLY A 100 -21.25 8.18 5.79
N ILE A 101 -20.43 7.15 5.54
CA ILE A 101 -20.70 6.14 4.52
C ILE A 101 -20.81 4.76 5.15
N GLN A 102 -21.88 4.05 4.82
CA GLN A 102 -22.13 2.67 5.25
C GLN A 102 -21.78 1.70 4.12
N ILE A 103 -21.13 0.59 4.45
CA ILE A 103 -20.81 -0.48 3.51
C ILE A 103 -21.96 -1.48 3.50
N LEU A 104 -22.79 -1.45 2.45
CA LEU A 104 -23.93 -2.37 2.29
C LEU A 104 -23.50 -3.76 1.83
N LYS A 105 -22.41 -3.83 1.07
CA LYS A 105 -21.79 -5.07 0.59
C LYS A 105 -20.28 -4.88 0.55
N GLN A 106 -19.54 -5.83 1.11
CA GLN A 106 -18.07 -5.82 1.06
C GLN A 106 -17.55 -6.11 -0.35
N GLY A 107 -16.49 -5.40 -0.73
CA GLY A 107 -15.69 -5.64 -1.92
C GLY A 107 -14.59 -6.67 -1.71
N LEU A 108 -13.70 -6.79 -2.69
CA LEU A 108 -12.63 -7.79 -2.68
C LEU A 108 -11.53 -7.46 -1.66
N SER A 109 -11.02 -6.23 -1.68
CA SER A 109 -9.87 -5.81 -0.85
C SER A 109 -9.85 -4.30 -0.63
N ASP A 110 -11.02 -3.73 -0.35
CA ASP A 110 -11.16 -2.29 -0.16
C ASP A 110 -10.57 -1.86 1.18
N SER A 111 -9.82 -0.76 1.21
CA SER A 111 -9.13 -0.30 2.41
C SER A 111 -8.96 1.22 2.44
N VAL A 112 -8.76 1.78 3.63
CA VAL A 112 -8.42 3.19 3.79
C VAL A 112 -6.93 3.38 3.53
N GLN A 113 -6.57 4.33 2.68
CA GLN A 113 -5.20 4.68 2.34
C GLN A 113 -5.00 6.20 2.33
N ASP A 114 -3.84 6.64 2.80
CA ASP A 114 -3.29 7.97 2.53
C ASP A 114 -1.98 7.83 1.74
N LEU A 115 -1.06 8.80 1.81
CA LEU A 115 0.22 8.72 1.10
C LEU A 115 1.28 7.83 1.78
N GLY A 116 0.98 7.29 2.96
CA GLY A 116 1.79 6.33 3.69
C GLY A 116 2.38 6.84 5.00
N ARG A 117 3.09 5.93 5.67
CA ARG A 117 3.63 6.02 7.03
C ARG A 117 5.15 6.00 7.02
N TYR A 118 5.75 7.13 6.71
CA TYR A 118 7.21 7.24 6.67
C TYR A 118 7.82 7.50 8.04
N GLY A 119 9.13 7.29 8.18
CA GLY A 119 9.88 7.50 9.43
C GLY A 119 9.97 6.29 10.36
N HIS A 120 9.18 5.23 10.13
CA HIS A 120 9.13 4.04 11.00
C HIS A 120 9.74 2.77 10.39
N GLN A 121 10.36 2.85 9.21
CA GLN A 121 10.94 1.70 8.51
C GLN A 121 12.09 1.03 9.27
N HIS A 122 12.85 1.80 10.05
CA HIS A 122 13.90 1.30 10.93
C HIS A 122 13.37 0.39 12.05
N LEU A 123 12.07 0.44 12.34
CA LEU A 123 11.36 -0.44 13.28
C LEU A 123 10.76 -1.67 12.59
N GLY A 124 11.00 -1.85 11.28
CA GLY A 124 10.37 -2.91 10.48
C GLY A 124 8.93 -2.61 10.05
N ILE A 125 8.44 -1.38 10.27
CA ILE A 125 7.09 -0.97 9.88
C ILE A 125 7.13 -0.39 8.47
N ASN A 126 6.46 -1.05 7.53
CA ASN A 126 6.42 -0.62 6.14
C ASN A 126 5.56 0.65 5.94
N PRO A 127 5.89 1.52 4.96
CA PRO A 127 5.17 2.76 4.74
C PRO A 127 3.72 2.57 4.28
N THR A 128 3.39 1.51 3.53
CA THR A 128 2.06 1.31 2.93
C THR A 128 1.61 2.54 2.12
N GLY A 129 0.32 2.88 2.12
CA GLY A 129 -0.24 3.99 1.34
C GLY A 129 -0.89 3.55 0.05
N ALA A 130 -1.45 4.53 -0.67
CA ALA A 130 -2.03 4.32 -1.98
C ALA A 130 -1.01 3.71 -2.95
N MET A 131 -1.45 2.69 -3.71
CA MET A 131 -0.62 2.08 -4.76
C MET A 131 -0.37 3.05 -5.91
N ASP A 132 -1.40 3.80 -6.26
CA ASP A 132 -1.41 4.87 -7.25
C ASP A 132 -1.72 6.19 -6.52
N ILE A 133 -0.64 6.87 -6.16
CA ILE A 133 -0.71 8.14 -5.42
C ILE A 133 -1.31 9.27 -6.27
N VAL A 134 -1.18 9.22 -7.60
CA VAL A 134 -1.68 10.25 -8.50
C VAL A 134 -3.20 10.22 -8.52
N ALA A 135 -3.79 9.04 -8.71
CA ALA A 135 -5.24 8.88 -8.65
C ALA A 135 -5.81 9.25 -7.28
N ALA A 136 -5.16 8.84 -6.18
CA ALA A 136 -5.57 9.23 -4.83
C ALA A 136 -5.59 10.76 -4.64
N GLN A 137 -4.54 11.45 -5.10
CA GLN A 137 -4.44 12.91 -5.04
C GLN A 137 -5.50 13.59 -5.91
N ILE A 138 -5.73 13.11 -7.13
CA ILE A 138 -6.74 13.68 -8.04
C ILE A 138 -8.15 13.55 -7.44
N ALA A 139 -8.48 12.40 -6.86
CA ALA A 139 -9.75 12.22 -6.14
C ALA A 139 -9.88 13.25 -5.00
N ASN A 140 -8.83 13.44 -4.20
CA ASN A 140 -8.80 14.44 -3.13
C ASN A 140 -8.96 15.88 -3.66
N PHE A 141 -8.24 16.25 -4.71
CA PHE A 141 -8.29 17.61 -5.26
C PHE A 141 -9.67 17.97 -5.78
N LEU A 142 -10.34 17.03 -6.46
CA LEU A 142 -11.69 17.21 -7.01
C LEU A 142 -12.73 17.55 -5.95
N VAL A 143 -12.53 17.09 -4.71
CA VAL A 143 -13.43 17.38 -3.57
C VAL A 143 -12.91 18.47 -2.62
N GLY A 144 -11.78 19.10 -2.97
CA GLY A 144 -11.18 20.22 -2.22
C GLY A 144 -10.32 19.79 -1.02
N ASN A 145 -9.93 18.52 -0.96
CA ASN A 145 -9.06 18.02 0.10
C ASN A 145 -7.58 18.32 -0.19
N GLN A 146 -6.76 18.21 0.87
CA GLN A 146 -5.30 18.19 0.71
C GLN A 146 -4.84 16.89 0.04
N ALA A 147 -3.66 16.95 -0.59
CA ALA A 147 -3.08 15.83 -1.34
C ALA A 147 -2.95 14.54 -0.51
N ASN A 148 -2.72 14.67 0.80
CA ASN A 148 -2.48 13.57 1.72
C ASN A 148 -3.70 13.13 2.53
N GLU A 149 -4.89 13.66 2.23
CA GLU A 149 -6.11 13.23 2.92
C GLU A 149 -6.41 11.76 2.62
N ALA A 150 -6.98 11.05 3.59
CA ALA A 150 -7.29 9.64 3.42
C ALA A 150 -8.39 9.44 2.36
N VAL A 151 -8.21 8.41 1.54
CA VAL A 151 -9.15 7.94 0.51
C VAL A 151 -9.48 6.47 0.75
N LEU A 152 -10.55 5.97 0.15
CA LEU A 152 -10.77 4.54 0.03
C LEU A 152 -10.10 4.04 -1.26
N GLU A 153 -9.15 3.12 -1.16
CA GLU A 153 -8.61 2.38 -2.29
C GLU A 153 -9.47 1.13 -2.52
N LEU A 154 -10.07 1.04 -3.70
CA LEU A 154 -11.07 0.05 -4.08
C LEU A 154 -10.54 -0.92 -5.12
N HIS A 155 -10.96 -2.18 -5.01
CA HIS A 155 -10.62 -3.26 -5.94
C HIS A 155 -11.90 -3.87 -6.52
N PHE A 156 -11.93 -4.16 -7.82
CA PHE A 156 -13.10 -4.79 -8.43
C PHE A 156 -13.14 -6.30 -8.13
N PRO A 157 -14.28 -6.89 -7.73
CA PRO A 157 -15.55 -6.23 -7.40
C PRO A 157 -15.46 -5.39 -6.11
N ALA A 158 -15.86 -4.11 -6.21
CA ALA A 158 -15.75 -3.15 -5.13
C ALA A 158 -17.00 -3.15 -4.22
N SER A 159 -16.87 -2.56 -3.03
CA SER A 159 -17.94 -2.43 -2.06
C SER A 159 -19.11 -1.59 -2.62
N VAL A 160 -20.31 -1.86 -2.11
CA VAL A 160 -21.49 -1.03 -2.32
C VAL A 160 -21.64 -0.11 -1.13
N PHE A 161 -21.81 1.17 -1.39
CA PHE A 161 -21.82 2.20 -0.37
C PHE A 161 -23.15 2.95 -0.31
N GLN A 162 -23.65 3.23 0.89
CA GLN A 162 -24.76 4.14 1.12
C GLN A 162 -24.29 5.38 1.87
N PHE A 163 -24.65 6.56 1.38
CA PHE A 163 -24.32 7.82 2.03
C PHE A 163 -25.37 8.16 3.10
N GLN A 164 -24.96 8.40 4.34
CA GLN A 164 -25.86 8.77 5.43
C GLN A 164 -26.08 10.29 5.55
N THR A 165 -25.33 11.07 4.77
CA THR A 165 -25.48 12.52 4.60
C THR A 165 -25.16 12.89 3.15
N ASP A 166 -25.65 14.04 2.70
CA ASP A 166 -25.19 14.67 1.47
C ASP A 166 -23.72 15.09 1.56
N THR A 167 -22.98 14.97 0.45
CA THR A 167 -21.56 15.36 0.34
C THR A 167 -21.14 15.53 -1.13
N ILE A 168 -19.90 15.97 -1.37
CA ILE A 168 -19.24 15.84 -2.67
C ILE A 168 -18.29 14.66 -2.63
N ILE A 169 -18.35 13.81 -3.63
CA ILE A 169 -17.40 12.72 -3.85
C ILE A 169 -16.63 12.91 -5.16
N ALA A 170 -15.51 12.21 -5.28
CA ALA A 170 -14.85 11.99 -6.56
C ALA A 170 -14.27 10.59 -6.61
N LEU A 171 -14.32 10.01 -7.81
CA LEU A 171 -13.67 8.75 -8.16
C LEU A 171 -12.47 9.04 -9.06
N SER A 172 -11.35 8.35 -8.88
CA SER A 172 -10.19 8.43 -9.78
C SER A 172 -9.44 7.10 -9.87
N GLY A 173 -8.54 6.97 -10.85
CA GLY A 173 -7.83 5.74 -11.15
C GLY A 173 -8.63 4.86 -12.11
N ALA A 174 -8.79 3.58 -11.77
CA ALA A 174 -9.54 2.63 -12.56
C ALA A 174 -11.03 2.99 -12.69
N ASP A 175 -11.59 2.72 -13.87
CA ASP A 175 -13.01 2.88 -14.13
C ASP A 175 -13.75 1.55 -13.88
N PHE A 176 -14.59 1.57 -12.86
CA PHE A 176 -15.42 0.43 -12.43
C PHE A 176 -16.90 0.62 -12.84
N THR A 177 -17.18 1.49 -13.81
CA THR A 177 -18.53 1.83 -14.30
C THR A 177 -19.48 2.14 -13.15
N ALA A 178 -19.15 3.23 -12.44
CA ALA A 178 -19.84 3.61 -11.22
C ALA A 178 -21.25 4.14 -11.50
N THR A 179 -22.18 3.86 -10.59
CA THR A 179 -23.57 4.34 -10.65
C THR A 179 -24.01 4.84 -9.28
N ILE A 180 -24.84 5.89 -9.26
CA ILE A 180 -25.53 6.36 -8.06
C ILE A 180 -27.03 6.22 -8.29
N ASN A 181 -27.69 5.33 -7.54
CA ASN A 181 -29.09 4.96 -7.76
C ASN A 181 -29.39 4.72 -9.26
N ASP A 182 -28.59 3.83 -9.87
CA ASP A 182 -28.66 3.40 -11.28
C ASP A 182 -28.30 4.47 -12.33
N LYS A 183 -28.04 5.72 -11.93
CA LYS A 183 -27.50 6.74 -12.83
C LYS A 183 -25.98 6.60 -12.94
N SER A 184 -25.48 6.39 -14.16
CA SER A 184 -24.04 6.36 -14.45
C SER A 184 -23.36 7.67 -14.05
N VAL A 185 -22.19 7.56 -13.41
CA VAL A 185 -21.36 8.71 -13.03
C VAL A 185 -19.90 8.51 -13.46
N PRO A 186 -19.25 9.57 -13.96
CA PRO A 186 -17.89 9.48 -14.48
C PRO A 186 -16.84 9.47 -13.36
N ILE A 187 -15.66 8.95 -13.68
CA ILE A 187 -14.44 9.19 -12.89
C ILE A 187 -13.85 10.58 -13.21
N ASN A 188 -12.87 11.00 -12.41
CA ASN A 188 -12.12 12.25 -12.52
C ASN A 188 -13.00 13.52 -12.57
N THR A 189 -14.19 13.44 -11.98
CA THR A 189 -15.22 14.49 -11.98
C THR A 189 -15.82 14.57 -10.57
N PRO A 190 -16.06 15.77 -10.01
CA PRO A 190 -16.69 15.89 -8.72
C PRO A 190 -18.21 15.75 -8.83
N ILE A 191 -18.80 15.04 -7.87
CA ILE A 191 -20.22 14.66 -7.89
C ILE A 191 -20.82 14.99 -6.53
N ILE A 192 -21.87 15.80 -6.51
CA ILE A 192 -22.70 16.01 -5.32
C ILE A 192 -23.61 14.78 -5.18
N VAL A 193 -23.60 14.14 -4.02
CA VAL A 193 -24.46 12.99 -3.69
C VAL A 193 -25.43 13.35 -2.58
N ALA A 194 -26.67 12.88 -2.70
CA ALA A 194 -27.68 13.04 -1.68
C ALA A 194 -27.49 12.05 -0.53
N LYS A 195 -28.07 12.39 0.62
CA LYS A 195 -28.34 11.42 1.68
C LYS A 195 -29.16 10.24 1.12
N ASP A 196 -28.88 9.05 1.63
CA ASP A 196 -29.46 7.75 1.28
C ASP A 196 -29.15 7.27 -0.15
N ALA A 197 -28.35 8.03 -0.92
CA ALA A 197 -27.88 7.61 -2.23
C ALA A 197 -26.96 6.38 -2.11
N ILE A 198 -27.05 5.48 -3.09
CA ILE A 198 -26.28 4.24 -3.13
C ILE A 198 -25.32 4.28 -4.31
N LEU A 199 -24.02 4.19 -4.02
CA LEU A 199 -22.95 4.04 -5.00
C LEU A 199 -22.66 2.56 -5.25
N ARG A 200 -22.71 2.15 -6.51
CA ARG A 200 -22.41 0.79 -6.98
C ARG A 200 -21.39 0.82 -8.11
N PHE A 201 -20.67 -0.29 -8.25
CA PHE A 201 -19.71 -0.52 -9.32
C PHE A 201 -20.16 -1.76 -10.11
N THR A 202 -20.34 -1.60 -11.42
CA THR A 202 -21.01 -2.61 -12.23
C THR A 202 -20.04 -3.44 -13.07
N LYS A 203 -18.96 -2.84 -13.55
CA LYS A 203 -17.99 -3.50 -14.42
C LYS A 203 -16.64 -2.79 -14.42
N LEU A 204 -15.56 -3.57 -14.33
CA LEU A 204 -14.20 -3.08 -14.62
C LEU A 204 -14.02 -2.82 -16.13
N THR A 205 -13.72 -1.58 -16.52
CA THR A 205 -13.44 -1.19 -17.91
C THR A 205 -11.96 -0.93 -18.14
N THR A 206 -11.31 -0.15 -17.27
CA THR A 206 -9.88 0.20 -17.40
C THR A 206 -9.21 0.25 -16.02
N GLY A 207 -7.89 0.02 -15.99
CA GLY A 207 -7.09 0.05 -14.76
C GLY A 207 -7.29 -1.16 -13.85
N VAL A 208 -6.84 -1.02 -12.59
CA VAL A 208 -6.93 -2.05 -11.54
C VAL A 208 -7.47 -1.49 -10.21
N ARG A 209 -7.14 -0.24 -9.87
CA ARG A 209 -7.46 0.36 -8.56
C ARG A 209 -8.20 1.68 -8.71
N CYS A 210 -9.36 1.78 -8.07
CA CYS A 210 -10.16 3.00 -8.04
C CYS A 210 -10.03 3.65 -6.66
N TYR A 211 -10.09 4.98 -6.59
CA TYR A 211 -9.99 5.74 -5.34
C TYR A 211 -11.24 6.57 -5.15
N LEU A 212 -11.86 6.48 -3.97
CA LEU A 212 -13.02 7.27 -3.58
C LEU A 212 -12.64 8.27 -2.49
N ALA A 213 -12.69 9.56 -2.84
CA ALA A 213 -12.55 10.67 -1.91
C ALA A 213 -13.92 11.28 -1.59
N VAL A 214 -14.06 11.81 -0.38
CA VAL A 214 -15.21 12.60 0.07
C VAL A 214 -14.75 13.97 0.53
N CYS A 215 -15.58 15.00 0.31
CA CYS A 215 -15.28 16.36 0.73
C CYS A 215 -15.05 16.45 2.25
N GLY A 216 -13.93 17.04 2.65
CA GLY A 216 -13.49 17.12 4.04
C GLY A 216 -12.80 15.85 4.55
N GLY A 217 -12.86 14.72 3.85
CA GLY A 217 -12.17 13.48 4.19
C GLY A 217 -12.89 12.60 5.23
N TYR A 218 -12.32 11.42 5.46
CA TYR A 218 -12.87 10.41 6.39
C TYR A 218 -12.35 10.63 7.82
N LYS A 219 -13.21 10.41 8.81
CA LYS A 219 -12.85 10.44 10.24
C LYS A 219 -12.09 9.16 10.59
N ILE A 220 -10.79 9.15 10.31
CA ILE A 220 -9.88 8.02 10.58
C ILE A 220 -8.82 8.47 11.58
N LYS A 221 -8.58 7.68 12.62
CA LYS A 221 -7.53 7.93 13.60
C LYS A 221 -6.18 7.57 12.99
N PRO A 222 -5.21 8.49 12.91
CA PRO A 222 -3.87 8.15 12.45
C PRO A 222 -3.19 7.14 13.39
N TRP A 223 -2.50 6.16 12.82
CA TRP A 223 -1.57 5.28 13.53
C TRP A 223 -0.17 5.59 13.02
N LEU A 224 0.73 6.00 13.92
CA LEU A 224 2.09 6.46 13.57
C LEU A 224 2.06 7.53 12.45
N ASN A 225 1.26 8.59 12.66
CA ASN A 225 1.10 9.73 11.75
C ASN A 225 0.52 9.42 10.36
N SER A 226 -0.11 8.25 10.17
CA SER A 226 -0.76 7.89 8.90
C SER A 226 -2.07 7.14 9.12
N CYS A 227 -3.05 7.45 8.28
CA CYS A 227 -4.35 6.79 8.16
C CYS A 227 -4.32 5.53 7.27
N SER A 228 -3.19 5.18 6.67
CA SER A 228 -3.11 4.01 5.79
C SER A 228 -3.25 2.68 6.53
N THR A 229 -3.99 1.75 5.95
CA THR A 229 -4.24 0.41 6.50
C THR A 229 -2.98 -0.46 6.38
N ASN A 230 -2.49 -1.00 7.50
CA ASN A 230 -1.42 -1.99 7.53
C ASN A 230 -1.97 -3.34 8.00
N LEU A 231 -2.21 -4.24 7.06
CA LEU A 231 -2.78 -5.57 7.32
C LEU A 231 -1.84 -6.48 8.12
N LYS A 232 -0.53 -6.38 7.92
CA LYS A 232 0.45 -7.21 8.65
C LYS A 232 0.50 -6.83 10.13
N ALA A 233 0.42 -5.52 10.41
CA ALA A 233 0.37 -4.98 11.76
C ALA A 233 -1.01 -5.05 12.41
N ASN A 234 -2.08 -5.31 11.63
CA ASN A 234 -3.48 -5.08 12.01
C ASN A 234 -3.68 -3.68 12.62
N ALA A 235 -3.20 -2.64 11.92
CA ALA A 235 -3.17 -1.28 12.45
C ALA A 235 -3.36 -0.21 11.36
N GLY A 236 -3.72 1.01 11.75
CA GLY A 236 -4.06 2.10 10.83
C GLY A 236 -5.37 1.86 10.07
N GLY A 237 -5.77 2.78 9.21
CA GLY A 237 -7.02 2.65 8.44
C GLY A 237 -8.27 2.45 9.29
N TYR A 238 -9.21 1.66 8.78
CA TYR A 238 -10.41 1.28 9.52
C TYR A 238 -10.14 -0.01 10.31
N TYR A 239 -9.80 0.15 11.59
CA TYR A 239 -9.45 -0.94 12.52
C TYR A 239 -8.32 -1.88 12.04
N GLY A 240 -7.41 -1.39 11.20
CA GLY A 240 -6.27 -2.18 10.71
C GLY A 240 -6.62 -3.27 9.72
N ARG A 241 -7.83 -3.26 9.16
CA ARG A 241 -8.36 -4.31 8.28
C ARG A 241 -8.99 -3.76 7.01
N LEU A 242 -9.33 -4.68 6.11
CA LEU A 242 -10.17 -4.41 4.96
C LEU A 242 -11.59 -4.03 5.41
N LEU A 243 -12.29 -3.28 4.55
CA LEU A 243 -13.68 -2.91 4.77
C LEU A 243 -14.60 -4.14 4.70
N GLN A 244 -15.58 -4.17 5.58
CA GLN A 244 -16.53 -5.26 5.74
C GLN A 244 -17.96 -4.73 5.63
N LYS A 245 -18.89 -5.64 5.37
CA LYS A 245 -20.32 -5.32 5.41
C LYS A 245 -20.68 -4.73 6.78
N ASP A 246 -21.56 -3.73 6.77
CA ASP A 246 -22.11 -3.04 7.93
C ASP A 246 -21.11 -2.10 8.65
N ASP A 247 -19.87 -1.97 8.13
CA ASP A 247 -18.97 -0.90 8.53
C ASP A 247 -19.59 0.47 8.25
N VAL A 248 -19.34 1.42 9.16
CA VAL A 248 -19.70 2.84 9.00
C VAL A 248 -18.45 3.68 9.19
N ILE A 249 -18.08 4.44 8.17
CA ILE A 249 -16.94 5.36 8.21
C ILE A 249 -17.48 6.78 8.25
N GLY A 250 -17.32 7.45 9.39
CA GLY A 250 -17.75 8.84 9.55
C GLY A 250 -16.98 9.80 8.64
N PHE A 251 -17.59 10.90 8.25
CA PHE A 251 -16.90 12.01 7.56
C PHE A 251 -16.40 13.06 8.55
N LYS A 252 -15.30 13.75 8.23
CA LYS A 252 -14.82 14.89 9.03
C LYS A 252 -15.74 16.10 8.90
N LYS A 253 -16.32 16.32 7.71
CA LYS A 253 -17.30 17.38 7.41
C LYS A 253 -18.62 16.75 6.99
N GLN A 254 -19.73 17.29 7.51
CA GLN A 254 -21.08 16.77 7.29
C GLN A 254 -21.92 17.78 6.52
N GLY A 255 -22.66 17.30 5.53
CA GLY A 255 -23.72 18.02 4.83
C GLY A 255 -23.32 19.35 4.19
N GLY A 256 -24.34 20.17 3.91
CA GLY A 256 -24.19 21.52 3.35
C GLY A 256 -24.40 21.61 1.83
N PHE A 257 -24.88 20.54 1.20
CA PHE A 257 -25.07 20.44 -0.26
C PHE A 257 -26.54 20.15 -0.68
N SER A 258 -27.42 20.02 0.31
CA SER A 258 -28.82 19.62 0.12
C SER A 258 -29.62 20.65 -0.69
N SER A 259 -29.32 21.94 -0.55
CA SER A 259 -29.98 23.01 -1.33
C SER A 259 -29.63 22.93 -2.81
N GLN A 260 -28.39 22.55 -3.15
CA GLN A 260 -27.93 22.39 -4.54
C GLN A 260 -28.58 21.19 -5.23
N LEU A 261 -28.90 20.12 -4.48
CA LEU A 261 -29.44 18.87 -5.04
C LEU A 261 -30.84 19.02 -5.65
N LYS A 262 -31.66 19.97 -5.21
CA LYS A 262 -33.03 20.21 -5.73
C LYS A 262 -33.85 18.92 -5.89
N LYS A 263 -33.83 18.02 -4.89
CA LYS A 263 -34.46 16.68 -4.87
C LYS A 263 -33.88 15.63 -5.83
N LYS A 264 -32.72 15.87 -6.46
CA LYS A 264 -31.99 14.86 -7.24
C LYS A 264 -31.15 13.97 -6.32
N ASN A 265 -30.94 12.71 -6.72
CA ASN A 265 -30.05 11.78 -6.01
C ASN A 265 -28.56 12.17 -6.14
N CYS A 266 -28.17 12.74 -7.28
CA CYS A 266 -26.82 13.26 -7.51
C CYS A 266 -26.78 14.33 -8.61
N ILE A 267 -25.74 15.18 -8.55
CA ILE A 267 -25.40 16.17 -9.58
C ILE A 267 -23.92 15.99 -9.95
N ILE A 268 -23.66 15.77 -11.24
CA ILE A 268 -22.32 15.75 -11.81
C ILE A 268 -21.93 17.19 -12.11
N LEU A 269 -20.80 17.66 -11.57
CA LEU A 269 -20.33 19.02 -11.80
C LEU A 269 -19.69 19.16 -13.20
N PRO A 270 -19.74 20.35 -13.82
CA PRO A 270 -19.47 20.53 -15.25
C PRO A 270 -17.97 20.58 -15.61
N TRP A 271 -17.07 20.17 -14.72
CA TRP A 271 -15.63 20.13 -14.98
C TRP A 271 -15.04 18.78 -14.57
N HIS A 272 -13.95 18.40 -15.24
CA HIS A 272 -13.22 17.17 -14.99
C HIS A 272 -11.72 17.43 -15.07
N VAL A 273 -10.93 16.51 -14.52
CA VAL A 273 -9.47 16.52 -14.65
C VAL A 273 -9.07 15.56 -15.76
N ASP A 274 -8.29 16.05 -16.73
CA ASP A 274 -7.65 15.19 -17.71
C ASP A 274 -6.43 14.50 -17.08
N VAL A 275 -6.49 13.17 -17.05
CA VAL A 275 -5.43 12.32 -16.47
C VAL A 275 -4.62 11.59 -17.53
N THR A 276 -4.89 11.85 -18.81
CA THR A 276 -4.34 11.09 -19.94
C THR A 276 -2.82 11.03 -19.87
N ASN A 277 -2.15 12.15 -19.58
CA ASN A 277 -0.67 12.21 -19.54
C ASN A 277 -0.01 11.30 -18.49
N PHE A 278 -0.76 10.84 -17.47
CA PHE A 278 -0.25 9.90 -16.47
C PHE A 278 -0.33 8.44 -16.92
N TYR A 279 -1.29 8.12 -17.79
CA TYR A 279 -1.65 6.74 -18.11
C TYR A 279 -1.61 6.43 -19.63
N LYS A 280 -1.25 7.41 -20.49
CA LYS A 280 -1.21 7.25 -21.95
C LYS A 280 -0.23 6.15 -22.38
N ALA A 281 -0.66 5.41 -23.40
CA ALA A 281 -0.14 4.11 -23.82
C ALA A 281 1.27 4.15 -24.40
N GLU A 282 2.20 3.57 -23.65
CA GLU A 282 2.94 2.34 -23.95
C GLU A 282 3.17 1.68 -22.58
N ASN A 283 3.18 0.36 -22.40
CA ASN A 283 3.52 -0.24 -21.09
C ASN A 283 5.03 -0.18 -20.79
N THR A 284 5.69 0.87 -21.28
CA THR A 284 7.07 1.23 -21.00
C THR A 284 7.16 1.88 -19.61
N ILE A 285 8.01 1.30 -18.77
CA ILE A 285 8.28 1.73 -17.39
C ILE A 285 9.74 2.16 -17.30
N ASN A 286 9.96 3.41 -16.90
CA ASN A 286 11.29 3.98 -16.76
C ASN A 286 11.97 3.41 -15.52
N ILE A 287 13.23 3.00 -15.67
CA ILE A 287 14.04 2.42 -14.59
C ILE A 287 15.41 3.08 -14.50
N LEU A 288 16.00 2.98 -13.33
CA LEU A 288 17.39 3.24 -13.02
C LEU A 288 18.07 1.91 -12.71
N PHE A 289 19.36 1.77 -12.98
CA PHE A 289 20.08 0.58 -12.52
C PHE A 289 20.24 0.58 -11.00
N GLY A 290 20.12 -0.62 -10.41
CA GLY A 290 20.33 -0.84 -8.99
C GLY A 290 21.77 -1.24 -8.70
N ASN A 291 22.12 -1.25 -7.41
CA ASN A 291 23.49 -1.49 -6.95
C ASN A 291 24.04 -2.85 -7.37
N GLU A 292 23.17 -3.86 -7.51
CA GLU A 292 23.60 -5.21 -7.90
C GLU A 292 23.53 -5.47 -9.40
N GLN A 293 23.22 -4.45 -10.22
CA GLN A 293 23.26 -4.59 -11.68
C GLN A 293 24.61 -5.07 -12.24
N PRO A 294 25.79 -4.65 -11.73
CA PRO A 294 27.07 -5.11 -12.26
C PRO A 294 27.28 -6.62 -12.17
N PHE A 295 26.53 -7.32 -11.31
CA PHE A 295 26.62 -8.77 -11.16
C PHE A 295 25.74 -9.54 -12.15
N LEU A 296 24.90 -8.87 -12.95
CA LEU A 296 24.19 -9.51 -14.05
C LEU A 296 25.17 -9.87 -15.18
N CYS A 297 24.98 -11.03 -15.80
CA CYS A 297 25.69 -11.33 -17.04
C CYS A 297 25.20 -10.42 -18.19
N ASP A 298 26.00 -10.24 -19.23
CA ASP A 298 25.66 -9.27 -20.28
C ASP A 298 24.37 -9.62 -21.04
N ALA A 299 24.13 -10.91 -21.31
CA ALA A 299 22.86 -11.39 -21.86
C ALA A 299 21.65 -11.00 -20.98
N SER A 300 21.80 -11.03 -19.65
CA SER A 300 20.71 -10.64 -18.74
C SER A 300 20.47 -9.13 -18.71
N LYS A 301 21.52 -8.32 -18.90
CA LYS A 301 21.38 -6.87 -19.07
C LYS A 301 20.63 -6.55 -20.35
N GLU A 302 20.94 -7.25 -21.44
CA GLU A 302 20.23 -7.11 -22.72
C GLU A 302 18.76 -7.53 -22.60
N ILE A 303 18.47 -8.66 -21.96
CA ILE A 303 17.10 -9.10 -21.68
C ILE A 303 16.35 -8.04 -20.89
N LEU A 304 16.94 -7.52 -19.80
CA LEU A 304 16.29 -6.53 -18.94
C LEU A 304 15.84 -5.27 -19.71
N LEU A 305 16.63 -4.84 -20.71
CA LEU A 305 16.38 -3.60 -21.44
C LEU A 305 15.54 -3.79 -22.72
N ASN A 306 15.59 -4.98 -23.31
CA ASN A 306 15.00 -5.21 -24.64
C ASN A 306 13.78 -6.12 -24.63
N ALA A 307 13.66 -7.04 -23.67
CA ALA A 307 12.56 -7.98 -23.59
C ALA A 307 11.30 -7.37 -22.94
N GLU A 308 10.17 -8.00 -23.20
CA GLU A 308 8.93 -7.75 -22.48
C GLU A 308 8.78 -8.69 -21.28
N PHE A 309 8.12 -8.21 -20.25
CA PHE A 309 7.81 -8.95 -19.03
C PHE A 309 6.32 -8.95 -18.77
N ILE A 310 5.77 -10.08 -18.35
CA ILE A 310 4.35 -10.26 -18.07
C ILE A 310 4.11 -10.10 -16.56
N ILE A 311 3.20 -9.22 -16.16
CA ILE A 311 2.77 -9.14 -14.75
C ILE A 311 1.96 -10.38 -14.41
N THR A 312 2.39 -11.15 -13.41
CA THR A 312 1.73 -12.40 -13.04
C THR A 312 0.54 -12.18 -12.09
N THR A 313 -0.35 -13.18 -11.98
CA THR A 313 -1.46 -13.21 -11.02
C THR A 313 -1.02 -13.32 -9.56
N LYS A 314 0.27 -13.58 -9.30
CA LYS A 314 0.86 -13.56 -7.95
C LYS A 314 1.23 -12.14 -7.48
N SER A 315 0.85 -11.12 -8.23
CA SER A 315 1.14 -9.72 -7.93
C SER A 315 0.09 -9.12 -7.00
N ASP A 316 0.55 -8.39 -5.99
CA ASP A 316 -0.30 -7.76 -4.98
C ASP A 316 0.26 -6.39 -4.55
N ARG A 317 -0.19 -5.86 -3.41
CA ARG A 317 0.31 -4.60 -2.85
C ARG A 317 1.74 -4.70 -2.32
N MET A 318 2.25 -5.89 -2.00
CA MET A 318 3.64 -6.09 -1.57
C MET A 318 4.58 -5.98 -2.76
N GLY A 319 4.24 -6.61 -3.88
CA GLY A 319 5.07 -6.55 -5.08
C GLY A 319 4.44 -7.16 -6.32
N TYR A 320 4.94 -6.72 -7.48
CA TYR A 320 4.54 -7.23 -8.79
C TYR A 320 5.56 -8.25 -9.25
N ARG A 321 5.15 -9.51 -9.33
CA ARG A 321 6.00 -10.60 -9.82
C ARG A 321 5.89 -10.68 -11.33
N LEU A 322 7.02 -10.66 -12.00
CA LEU A 322 7.14 -10.60 -13.44
C LEU A 322 7.63 -11.93 -14.00
N HIS A 323 6.95 -12.41 -15.03
CA HIS A 323 7.37 -13.57 -15.81
C HIS A 323 8.00 -13.11 -17.13
N GLY A 324 9.08 -13.75 -17.54
CA GLY A 324 9.82 -13.42 -18.76
C GLY A 324 11.03 -14.34 -18.92
N LEU A 325 11.94 -13.97 -19.81
CA LEU A 325 13.23 -14.68 -19.92
C LEU A 325 13.99 -14.58 -18.59
N PRO A 326 14.50 -15.69 -18.05
CA PRO A 326 15.16 -15.69 -16.75
C PRO A 326 16.49 -14.93 -16.80
N LEU A 327 16.71 -14.09 -15.80
CA LEU A 327 17.97 -13.36 -15.65
C LEU A 327 18.94 -14.17 -14.79
N GLN A 328 20.23 -14.04 -15.13
CA GLN A 328 21.33 -14.76 -14.51
C GLN A 328 22.40 -13.79 -14.01
N LEU A 329 22.98 -14.15 -12.89
CA LEU A 329 24.15 -13.49 -12.32
C LEU A 329 25.43 -14.14 -12.84
N LEU A 330 26.52 -13.38 -12.87
CA LEU A 330 27.87 -13.88 -13.14
C LEU A 330 28.30 -14.96 -12.14
N GLN A 331 27.84 -14.84 -10.89
CA GLN A 331 28.04 -15.82 -9.82
C GLN A 331 26.91 -15.70 -8.78
N PRO A 332 26.61 -16.78 -8.02
CA PRO A 332 25.63 -16.72 -6.94
C PRO A 332 25.98 -15.64 -5.90
N LEU A 333 25.00 -14.80 -5.56
CA LEU A 333 25.14 -13.73 -4.56
C LEU A 333 24.40 -14.09 -3.26
N SER A 334 25.14 -14.09 -2.14
CA SER A 334 24.57 -14.17 -0.80
C SER A 334 24.67 -12.79 -0.14
N LEU A 335 23.59 -12.01 -0.18
CA LEU A 335 23.58 -10.65 0.36
C LEU A 335 23.10 -10.64 1.81
N ILE A 336 23.77 -9.83 2.63
CA ILE A 336 23.20 -9.38 3.91
C ILE A 336 21.94 -8.57 3.59
N SER A 337 20.86 -8.80 4.36
CA SER A 337 19.61 -8.05 4.15
C SER A 337 19.85 -6.56 4.28
N ALA A 338 19.45 -5.82 3.26
CA ALA A 338 19.62 -4.38 3.16
C ALA A 338 18.28 -3.68 2.97
N ALA A 339 18.24 -2.37 3.22
CA ALA A 339 17.03 -1.58 3.04
C ALA A 339 16.51 -1.66 1.60
N THR A 340 15.19 -1.73 1.49
CA THR A 340 14.46 -1.74 0.22
C THR A 340 13.34 -0.71 0.25
N THR A 341 12.98 -0.18 -0.92
CA THR A 341 11.95 0.85 -1.07
C THR A 341 10.96 0.47 -2.17
N LYS A 342 9.77 1.08 -2.15
CA LYS A 342 8.80 1.00 -3.25
C LYS A 342 9.49 1.38 -4.56
N GLY A 343 9.37 0.53 -5.58
CA GLY A 343 10.02 0.65 -6.88
C GLY A 343 11.30 -0.18 -7.02
N THR A 344 11.87 -0.75 -5.96
CA THR A 344 13.03 -1.65 -6.09
C THR A 344 12.66 -2.87 -6.95
N ILE A 345 13.49 -3.18 -7.94
CA ILE A 345 13.40 -4.40 -8.74
C ILE A 345 14.38 -5.41 -8.16
N GLN A 346 13.87 -6.51 -7.62
CA GLN A 346 14.69 -7.61 -7.10
C GLN A 346 14.72 -8.80 -8.06
N LEU A 347 15.90 -9.41 -8.18
CA LEU A 347 16.09 -10.69 -8.88
C LEU A 347 15.87 -11.85 -7.91
N LEU A 348 14.91 -12.72 -8.24
CA LEU A 348 14.58 -13.91 -7.46
C LEU A 348 15.50 -15.09 -7.83
N PRO A 349 15.58 -16.14 -6.97
CA PRO A 349 16.45 -17.29 -7.23
C PRO A 349 16.12 -18.09 -8.49
N ASP A 350 14.88 -18.00 -8.98
CA ASP A 350 14.41 -18.63 -10.22
C ASP A 350 14.71 -17.79 -11.47
N GLY A 351 15.37 -16.64 -11.32
CA GLY A 351 15.69 -15.72 -12.42
C GLY A 351 14.55 -14.76 -12.77
N GLU A 352 13.40 -14.87 -12.11
CA GLU A 352 12.28 -13.93 -12.28
C GLU A 352 12.52 -12.63 -11.51
N LEU A 353 11.74 -11.59 -11.85
CA LEU A 353 11.81 -10.29 -11.20
C LEU A 353 10.60 -10.04 -10.30
N ILE A 354 10.82 -9.32 -9.21
CA ILE A 354 9.74 -8.72 -8.42
C ILE A 354 9.98 -7.22 -8.24
N ILE A 355 8.97 -6.41 -8.58
CA ILE A 355 8.96 -4.98 -8.30
C ILE A 355 8.28 -4.76 -6.95
N LEU A 356 8.97 -4.14 -6.00
CA LEU A 356 8.41 -3.86 -4.67
C LEU A 356 7.39 -2.71 -4.73
N MET A 357 6.22 -2.90 -4.14
CA MET A 357 5.09 -1.95 -4.19
C MET A 357 4.75 -1.38 -2.80
N ALA A 358 3.57 -0.81 -2.57
CA ALA A 358 3.26 -0.04 -1.35
C ALA A 358 3.50 -0.81 -0.03
N ASP A 359 3.16 -2.10 0.01
CA ASP A 359 3.26 -2.93 1.22
C ASP A 359 4.56 -3.76 1.29
N HIS A 360 5.59 -3.32 0.55
CA HIS A 360 6.90 -3.97 0.48
C HIS A 360 7.55 -4.15 1.87
N GLN A 361 8.40 -5.17 2.00
CA GLN A 361 9.24 -5.35 3.18
C GLN A 361 10.26 -4.20 3.33
N THR A 362 10.62 -3.84 4.56
CA THR A 362 11.58 -2.76 4.83
C THR A 362 13.03 -3.15 4.51
N ILE A 363 13.35 -4.44 4.61
CA ILE A 363 14.66 -5.02 4.28
C ILE A 363 14.49 -6.28 3.43
N GLY A 364 15.44 -6.54 2.54
CA GLY A 364 15.48 -7.76 1.73
C GLY A 364 16.91 -8.18 1.40
N GLY A 365 17.10 -9.48 1.16
CA GLY A 365 18.41 -10.07 0.81
C GLY A 365 18.55 -10.47 -0.66
N TYR A 366 17.58 -10.12 -1.52
CA TYR A 366 17.67 -10.40 -2.95
C TYR A 366 18.42 -9.28 -3.69
N PRO A 367 19.21 -9.61 -4.73
CA PRO A 367 19.90 -8.62 -5.56
C PRO A 367 18.93 -7.58 -6.13
N ARG A 368 19.27 -6.29 -6.00
CA ARG A 368 18.47 -5.16 -6.47
C ARG A 368 19.07 -4.68 -7.78
N VAL A 369 18.53 -5.21 -8.88
CA VAL A 369 19.08 -5.00 -10.23
C VAL A 369 18.60 -3.70 -10.88
N GLY A 370 17.53 -3.11 -10.34
CA GLY A 370 16.96 -1.87 -10.86
C GLY A 370 16.06 -1.17 -9.85
N HIS A 371 15.61 0.02 -10.23
CA HIS A 371 14.64 0.80 -9.48
C HIS A 371 13.70 1.54 -10.43
N ILE A 372 12.39 1.42 -10.24
CA ILE A 372 11.39 2.14 -11.03
C ILE A 372 11.48 3.63 -10.73
N ALA A 373 11.48 4.47 -11.77
CA ALA A 373 11.36 5.90 -11.61
C ALA A 373 10.05 6.24 -10.89
N GLN A 374 10.10 7.02 -9.81
CA GLN A 374 8.95 7.26 -8.94
C GLN A 374 7.68 7.72 -9.68
N LYS A 375 7.84 8.52 -10.74
CA LYS A 375 6.73 9.03 -11.56
C LYS A 375 5.94 7.95 -12.30
N ASP A 376 6.50 6.75 -12.47
CA ASP A 376 5.89 5.62 -13.17
C ASP A 376 5.23 4.59 -12.25
N ILE A 377 5.45 4.68 -10.94
CA ILE A 377 4.76 3.81 -9.96
C ILE A 377 3.23 3.91 -10.08
N PRO A 378 2.61 5.11 -10.20
CA PRO A 378 1.17 5.26 -10.44
C PRO A 378 0.67 4.47 -11.65
N LYS A 379 1.37 4.61 -12.78
CA LYS A 379 1.04 3.92 -14.02
C LYS A 379 1.15 2.40 -13.84
N LEU A 380 2.25 1.92 -13.28
CA LEU A 380 2.47 0.49 -13.00
C LEU A 380 1.35 -0.09 -12.12
N ALA A 381 0.89 0.67 -11.12
CA ALA A 381 -0.18 0.24 -10.22
C ALA A 381 -1.55 0.05 -10.91
N GLN A 382 -1.72 0.55 -12.15
CA GLN A 382 -2.93 0.38 -12.95
C GLN A 382 -2.81 -0.68 -14.06
N ILE A 383 -1.63 -1.27 -14.26
CA ILE A 383 -1.43 -2.34 -15.26
C ILE A 383 -1.97 -3.66 -14.71
N GLN A 384 -2.80 -4.34 -15.52
CA GLN A 384 -3.47 -5.58 -15.13
C GLN A 384 -2.51 -6.78 -15.16
N ALA A 385 -2.84 -7.83 -14.39
CA ALA A 385 -2.19 -9.13 -14.56
C ALA A 385 -2.36 -9.62 -16.01
N HIS A 386 -1.38 -10.40 -16.47
CA HIS A 386 -1.22 -10.87 -17.86
C HIS A 386 -0.87 -9.81 -18.90
N GLN A 387 -0.82 -8.52 -18.54
CA GLN A 387 -0.31 -7.50 -19.44
C GLN A 387 1.22 -7.46 -19.44
N HIS A 388 1.75 -7.05 -20.59
CA HIS A 388 3.17 -6.92 -20.84
C HIS A 388 3.66 -5.54 -20.42
N ILE A 389 4.86 -5.46 -19.86
CA ILE A 389 5.60 -4.23 -19.62
C ILE A 389 6.99 -4.33 -20.24
N LYS A 390 7.56 -3.19 -20.62
CA LYS A 390 8.96 -3.08 -21.06
C LYS A 390 9.67 -2.08 -20.18
N PHE A 391 10.95 -2.31 -19.90
CA PHE A 391 11.75 -1.33 -19.19
C PHE A 391 12.47 -0.37 -20.14
N GLN A 392 12.57 0.88 -19.72
CA GLN A 392 13.39 1.89 -20.39
C GLN A 392 14.36 2.47 -19.38
N LEU A 393 15.66 2.30 -19.62
CA LEU A 393 16.68 2.90 -18.78
C LEU A 393 16.68 4.42 -18.95
N ILE A 394 16.70 5.15 -17.84
CA ILE A 394 16.86 6.60 -17.81
C ILE A 394 17.94 7.00 -16.82
N THR A 395 18.44 8.23 -16.95
CA THR A 395 19.39 8.80 -15.98
C THR A 395 18.68 9.32 -14.73
N HIS A 396 19.42 9.49 -13.64
CA HIS A 396 18.91 10.14 -12.42
C HIS A 396 18.33 11.53 -12.69
N GLN A 397 19.00 12.33 -13.53
CA GLN A 397 18.54 13.65 -13.92
C GLN A 397 17.18 13.58 -14.64
N GLN A 398 17.05 12.70 -15.65
CA GLN A 398 15.79 12.51 -16.36
C GLN A 398 14.66 12.05 -15.42
N ALA A 399 14.96 11.17 -14.47
CA ALA A 399 14.00 10.70 -13.48
C ALA A 399 13.49 11.86 -12.60
N GLN A 400 14.39 12.72 -12.15
CA GLN A 400 14.06 13.90 -11.35
C GLN A 400 13.24 14.92 -12.14
N GLU A 401 13.65 15.27 -13.37
CA GLU A 401 12.91 16.20 -14.23
C GLU A 401 11.48 15.72 -14.49
N LYS A 402 11.32 14.43 -14.83
CA LYS A 402 10.01 13.82 -15.05
C LYS A 402 9.13 13.84 -13.80
N LEU A 403 9.71 13.63 -12.61
CA LEU A 403 8.97 13.70 -11.33
C LEU A 403 8.58 15.14 -10.99
N GLN A 404 9.46 16.11 -11.21
CA GLN A 404 9.18 17.53 -10.98
C GLN A 404 8.03 18.02 -11.86
N LEU A 405 8.02 17.66 -13.15
CA LEU A 405 6.93 18.00 -14.08
C LEU A 405 5.59 17.40 -13.63
N GLN A 406 5.58 16.13 -13.19
CA GLN A 406 4.38 15.50 -12.62
C GLN A 406 3.86 16.26 -11.40
N ASN A 407 4.75 16.61 -10.46
CA ASN A 407 4.36 17.34 -9.24
C ASN A 407 3.86 18.75 -9.53
N GLN A 408 4.49 19.46 -10.48
CA GLN A 408 4.06 20.79 -10.91
C GLN A 408 2.65 20.74 -11.53
N TYR A 409 2.38 19.75 -12.38
CA TYR A 409 1.05 19.55 -12.96
C TYR A 409 0.01 19.23 -11.87
N LEU A 410 0.32 18.34 -10.93
CA LEU A 410 -0.59 18.02 -9.81
C LEU A 410 -0.92 19.26 -8.97
N LEU A 411 0.06 20.14 -8.72
CA LEU A 411 -0.17 21.40 -8.02
C LEU A 411 -1.09 22.33 -8.82
N GLN A 412 -0.92 22.41 -10.14
CA GLN A 412 -1.82 23.17 -11.02
C GLN A 412 -3.25 22.61 -10.96
N VAL A 413 -3.41 21.29 -11.01
CA VAL A 413 -4.71 20.61 -10.87
C VAL A 413 -5.35 20.93 -9.52
N GLN A 414 -4.59 20.85 -8.43
CA GLN A 414 -5.09 21.18 -7.10
C GLN A 414 -5.62 22.62 -7.02
N ASN A 415 -4.84 23.57 -7.54
CA ASN A 415 -5.22 24.98 -7.56
C ASN A 415 -6.47 25.23 -8.42
N ALA A 416 -6.56 24.60 -9.60
CA ALA A 416 -7.71 24.70 -10.48
C ALA A 416 -8.99 24.12 -9.85
N CYS A 417 -8.89 22.95 -9.20
CA CYS A 417 -10.02 22.36 -8.49
C CYS A 417 -10.49 23.24 -7.33
N ASN A 418 -9.55 23.77 -6.54
CA ASN A 418 -9.86 24.70 -5.45
C ASN A 418 -10.56 25.97 -5.96
N PHE A 419 -10.13 26.51 -7.09
CA PHE A 419 -10.78 27.67 -7.72
C PHE A 419 -12.21 27.33 -8.15
N LYS A 420 -12.42 26.22 -8.87
CA LYS A 420 -13.74 25.77 -9.32
C LYS A 420 -14.71 25.48 -8.16
N LEU A 421 -14.21 24.88 -7.08
CA LEU A 421 -15.01 24.64 -5.89
C LEU A 421 -15.40 25.95 -5.18
N LYS A 422 -14.49 26.93 -5.09
CA LYS A 422 -14.83 28.26 -4.54
C LYS A 422 -15.93 28.95 -5.35
N GLU A 423 -15.89 28.88 -6.69
CA GLU A 423 -16.97 29.40 -7.53
C GLU A 423 -18.32 28.76 -7.21
N LEU A 424 -18.34 27.46 -6.87
CA LEU A 424 -19.56 26.75 -6.48
C LEU A 424 -20.10 27.18 -5.10
N PHE A 425 -19.22 27.55 -4.16
CA PHE A 425 -19.60 27.93 -2.78
C PHE A 425 -19.87 29.44 -2.61
N LEU A 426 -19.53 30.27 -3.59
CA LEU A 426 -19.75 31.72 -3.57
C LEU A 426 -21.09 32.15 -4.21
N ILE A 427 -21.89 31.18 -4.66
CA ILE A 427 -23.26 31.33 -5.17
C ILE A 427 -24.20 30.64 -4.20
#